data_AF-A0A6J7KN49-F1
#
_entry.id   AF-A0A6J7KN49-F1
#
_cell.length_a   1.000
_cell.length_b   1.000
_cell.length_c   1.000
_cell.angle_alpha   90.00
_cell.angle_beta   90.00
_cell.angle_gamma   90.00
#
_symmetry.space_group_name_H-M   'P 1'
#
loop_
_entity.id
_entity.type
_entity.pdbx_description
1 polymer ?
#
loop_
_entity_poly.entity_id
_entity_poly.type
_entity_poly.pdbx_seq_one_letter_code
_entity_poly.pdbx_strand_id
1 'polypeptide(L)'
;MPDEEAALDDGLSVGVSPLGTSALGRHLLGVRRQGGDPNDWEIAARLDGALPPGELSTAALSGVRNEVALLEAGADAWSVPFAGGTETMIDQTMFVSFDGTDAAPIRLRGTVSNIAQRTSGPTVVRVNFTKERPSFRLAAAVQLAALQRQEPDTDWSAVVISRGAYGKVATSGLRLRGEGNLRLECANQLLTMSVQLLAWAQCDAVPFFDRTSAALAVRAYGGVPGAIDSDLLDRHCSLLWPELSLESLLTDPVLATDPHVLQPGDDAGVTRSRALAVAGWVWATYDAAIEAIDADGAVVSTPLADSEGGDAE
;
A
#
# COMPACT_ATOMS: atom_id res chain seq x y z
N MET A 1 37.59 2.53 8.91
CA MET A 1 36.71 3.19 7.94
C MET A 1 37.51 3.34 6.66
N PRO A 2 37.33 2.47 5.66
CA PRO A 2 37.77 2.79 4.31
C PRO A 2 36.67 3.56 3.58
N ASP A 3 37.09 4.61 2.88
CA ASP A 3 36.28 5.59 2.16
C ASP A 3 35.46 4.95 1.03
N GLU A 4 34.18 5.35 0.90
CA GLU A 4 33.37 5.13 -0.30
C GLU A 4 33.93 6.02 -1.42
N GLU A 5 34.78 5.45 -2.27
CA GLU A 5 35.02 6.01 -3.60
C GLU A 5 33.73 5.86 -4.41
N ALA A 6 32.95 6.94 -4.50
CA ALA A 6 31.90 7.09 -5.50
C ALA A 6 32.55 6.97 -6.87
N ALA A 7 32.45 5.77 -7.48
CA ALA A 7 32.91 5.52 -8.83
C ALA A 7 32.24 6.53 -9.77
N LEU A 8 33.04 7.44 -10.33
CA LEU A 8 32.62 8.35 -11.39
C LEU A 8 32.33 7.49 -12.63
N ASP A 9 31.06 7.42 -13.00
CA ASP A 9 30.60 6.78 -14.23
C ASP A 9 30.99 7.64 -15.43
N ASP A 10 32.15 7.35 -16.03
CA ASP A 10 32.68 8.01 -17.23
C ASP A 10 32.01 7.51 -18.54
N GLY A 11 30.90 6.77 -18.44
CA GLY A 11 30.07 6.37 -19.57
C GLY A 11 28.90 7.33 -19.80
N LEU A 12 28.77 7.89 -21.01
CA LEU A 12 27.52 8.52 -21.45
C LEU A 12 26.37 7.52 -21.27
N SER A 13 25.48 7.77 -20.31
CA SER A 13 24.31 6.92 -20.04
C SER A 13 23.48 6.69 -21.32
N VAL A 14 23.47 5.45 -21.82
CA VAL A 14 22.83 5.06 -23.09
C VAL A 14 21.30 4.89 -22.94
N GLY A 15 20.75 5.20 -21.77
CA GLY A 15 19.31 5.23 -21.51
C GLY A 15 18.99 5.64 -20.08
N VAL A 16 17.77 6.08 -19.83
CA VAL A 16 17.30 6.30 -18.44
C VAL A 16 17.07 4.94 -17.81
N SER A 17 17.75 4.66 -16.70
CA SER A 17 17.51 3.41 -15.97
C SER A 17 16.04 3.31 -15.53
N PRO A 18 15.51 2.10 -15.29
CA PRO A 18 14.16 1.94 -14.73
C PRO A 18 13.96 2.73 -13.42
N LEU A 19 15.03 2.85 -12.63
CA LEU A 19 15.04 3.63 -11.39
C LEU A 19 14.95 5.14 -11.65
N GLY A 20 15.68 5.65 -12.65
CA GLY A 20 15.59 7.03 -13.12
C GLY A 20 14.20 7.37 -13.65
N THR A 21 13.58 6.47 -14.41
CA THR A 21 12.21 6.63 -14.93
C THR A 21 11.18 6.72 -13.79
N SER A 22 11.32 5.87 -12.77
CA SER A 22 10.48 5.91 -11.57
C SER A 22 10.65 7.22 -10.79
N ALA A 23 11.87 7.73 -10.66
CA ALA A 23 12.13 9.01 -10.00
C ALA A 23 11.50 10.19 -10.77
N LEU A 24 11.70 10.25 -12.09
CA LEU A 24 11.09 11.26 -12.95
C LEU A 24 9.56 11.25 -12.87
N GLY A 25 8.94 10.08 -12.91
CA GLY A 25 7.49 9.99 -12.82
C GLY A 25 6.93 10.31 -11.44
N ARG A 26 7.63 9.98 -10.35
CA ARG A 26 7.26 10.47 -9.00
C ARG A 26 7.36 11.99 -8.90
N HIS A 27 8.38 12.59 -9.51
CA HIS A 27 8.53 14.04 -9.55
C HIS A 27 7.43 14.70 -10.38
N LEU A 28 7.17 14.23 -11.60
CA LEU A 28 6.08 14.75 -12.43
C LEU A 28 4.72 14.59 -11.73
N LEU A 29 4.46 13.42 -11.13
CA LEU A 29 3.25 13.21 -10.33
C LEU A 29 3.13 14.25 -9.22
N GLY A 30 4.21 14.52 -8.47
CA GLY A 30 4.25 15.55 -7.43
C GLY A 30 3.90 16.94 -7.96
N VAL A 31 4.51 17.35 -9.08
CA VAL A 31 4.22 18.64 -9.75
C VAL A 31 2.75 18.72 -10.13
N ARG A 32 2.21 17.67 -10.75
CA ARG A 32 0.81 17.64 -11.19
C ARG A 32 -0.17 17.65 -10.03
N ARG A 33 0.10 16.91 -8.95
CA ARG A 33 -0.72 16.92 -7.71
C ARG A 33 -0.80 18.32 -7.08
N GLN A 34 0.21 19.17 -7.30
CA GLN A 34 0.26 20.56 -6.84
C GLN A 34 -0.32 21.57 -7.86
N GLY A 35 -0.83 21.10 -9.00
CA GLY A 35 -1.42 21.93 -10.06
C GLY A 35 -0.41 22.51 -11.05
N GLY A 36 0.85 22.05 -11.04
CA GLY A 36 1.87 22.51 -11.98
C GLY A 36 1.68 22.00 -13.42
N ASP A 37 2.30 22.69 -14.37
CA ASP A 37 2.27 22.34 -15.80
C ASP A 37 3.31 21.24 -16.13
N PRO A 38 2.90 20.13 -16.78
CA PRO A 38 3.85 19.11 -17.24
C PRO A 38 4.87 19.62 -18.27
N ASN A 39 4.59 20.67 -19.03
CA ASN A 39 5.54 21.26 -19.97
C ASN A 39 6.69 21.97 -19.25
N ASP A 40 6.36 22.77 -18.24
CA ASP A 40 7.36 23.46 -17.40
C ASP A 40 8.23 22.46 -16.67
N TRP A 41 7.64 21.36 -16.18
CA TRP A 41 8.39 20.24 -15.61
C TRP A 41 9.38 19.64 -16.62
N GLU A 42 8.96 19.41 -17.87
CA GLU A 42 9.85 18.81 -18.87
C GLU A 42 11.04 19.72 -19.19
N ILE A 43 10.81 21.03 -19.31
CA ILE A 43 11.87 22.02 -19.48
C ILE A 43 12.83 21.96 -18.30
N ALA A 44 12.32 21.96 -17.06
CA ALA A 44 13.14 21.88 -15.86
C ALA A 44 13.96 20.58 -15.80
N ALA A 45 13.34 19.44 -16.11
CA ALA A 45 14.00 18.13 -16.11
C ALA A 45 15.14 18.05 -17.15
N ARG A 46 15.00 18.73 -18.29
CA ARG A 46 16.05 18.83 -19.32
C ARG A 46 17.22 19.72 -18.90
N LEU A 47 16.96 20.73 -18.07
CA LEU A 47 18.00 21.63 -17.55
C LEU A 47 18.80 21.03 -16.39
N ASP A 48 18.22 20.07 -15.66
CA ASP A 48 18.83 19.44 -14.48
C ASP A 48 19.99 18.49 -14.81
N GLY A 49 20.28 18.25 -16.10
CA GLY A 49 21.46 17.51 -16.56
C GLY A 49 21.46 16.00 -16.28
N ALA A 50 20.49 15.50 -15.50
CA ALA A 50 20.34 14.08 -15.15
C ALA A 50 19.73 13.20 -16.26
N LEU A 51 19.37 13.80 -17.41
CA LEU A 51 18.79 13.09 -18.55
C LEU A 51 19.84 12.83 -19.64
N PRO A 52 19.82 11.65 -20.28
CA PRO A 52 20.70 11.37 -21.41
C PRO A 52 20.38 12.32 -22.59
N PRO A 53 21.37 12.72 -23.39
CA PRO A 53 21.14 13.64 -24.50
C PRO A 53 20.26 13.02 -25.60
N GLY A 54 19.51 13.88 -26.31
CA GLY A 54 18.87 13.53 -27.59
C GLY A 54 17.51 12.81 -27.50
N GLU A 55 17.27 11.88 -28.42
CA GLU A 55 15.97 11.21 -28.61
C GLU A 55 15.61 10.26 -27.45
N LEU A 56 16.61 9.72 -26.75
CA LEU A 56 16.41 8.78 -25.65
C LEU A 56 15.77 9.44 -24.42
N SER A 57 16.16 10.66 -24.06
CA SER A 57 15.46 11.41 -23.01
C SER A 57 14.07 11.82 -23.45
N THR A 58 13.88 12.15 -24.72
CA THR A 58 12.56 12.53 -25.24
C THR A 58 11.57 11.36 -25.16
N ALA A 59 11.99 10.15 -25.54
CA ALA A 59 11.16 8.95 -25.40
C ALA A 59 10.84 8.63 -23.93
N ALA A 60 11.83 8.73 -23.03
CA ALA A 60 11.63 8.48 -21.59
C ALA A 60 10.67 9.50 -20.95
N LEU A 61 10.84 10.80 -21.23
CA LEU A 61 9.96 11.85 -20.74
C LEU A 61 8.54 11.70 -21.30
N SER A 62 8.39 11.39 -22.59
CA SER A 62 7.08 11.14 -23.20
C SER A 62 6.40 9.92 -22.57
N GLY A 63 7.13 8.83 -22.33
CA GLY A 63 6.62 7.66 -21.63
C GLY A 63 6.10 7.99 -20.23
N VAL A 64 6.88 8.74 -19.45
CA VAL A 64 6.47 9.19 -18.11
C VAL A 64 5.23 10.10 -18.17
N ARG A 65 5.17 11.04 -19.11
CA ARG A 65 3.99 11.91 -19.30
C ARG A 65 2.74 11.09 -19.63
N ASN A 66 2.85 10.11 -20.52
CA ASN A 66 1.74 9.23 -20.89
C ASN A 66 1.26 8.42 -19.68
N GLU A 67 2.18 7.89 -18.86
CA GLU A 67 1.82 7.15 -17.66
C GLU A 67 1.13 8.04 -16.61
N VAL A 68 1.59 9.28 -16.40
CA VAL A 68 0.90 10.23 -15.50
C VAL A 68 -0.47 10.62 -16.04
N ALA A 69 -0.61 10.82 -17.36
CA ALA A 69 -1.91 11.10 -17.99
C ALA A 69 -2.91 9.95 -17.80
N LEU A 70 -2.45 8.69 -17.77
CA LEU A 70 -3.31 7.54 -17.43
C LEU A 70 -3.76 7.57 -15.97
N LEU A 71 -2.91 8.03 -15.05
CA LEU A 71 -3.31 8.22 -13.64
C LEU A 71 -4.32 9.36 -13.51
N GLU A 72 -4.17 10.44 -14.28
CA GLU A 72 -5.14 11.55 -14.37
C GLU A 72 -6.49 11.05 -14.86
N ALA A 73 -6.51 10.31 -15.96
CA ALA A 73 -7.74 9.68 -16.47
C ALA A 73 -8.38 8.72 -15.44
N GLY A 74 -7.56 8.01 -14.65
CA GLY A 74 -8.04 7.19 -13.54
C GLY A 74 -8.71 8.02 -12.43
N ALA A 75 -8.20 9.20 -12.12
CA ALA A 75 -8.84 10.11 -11.16
C ALA A 75 -10.16 10.68 -11.70
N ASP A 76 -10.17 11.07 -12.97
CA ASP A 76 -11.37 11.57 -13.65
C ASP A 76 -12.48 10.51 -13.69
N ALA A 77 -12.13 9.26 -13.96
CA ALA A 77 -13.08 8.13 -13.93
C ALA A 77 -13.74 7.95 -12.56
N TRP A 78 -13.05 8.32 -11.48
CA TRP A 78 -13.56 8.30 -10.11
C TRP A 78 -14.21 9.62 -9.67
N SER A 79 -14.28 10.60 -10.58
CA SER A 79 -14.75 11.96 -10.29
C SER A 79 -14.03 12.60 -9.10
N VAL A 80 -12.72 12.36 -8.98
CA VAL A 80 -11.88 12.96 -7.95
C VAL A 80 -10.87 13.92 -8.56
N PRO A 81 -10.59 15.07 -7.92
CA PRO A 81 -9.59 16.01 -8.41
C PRO A 81 -8.20 15.38 -8.39
N PHE A 82 -7.51 15.45 -9.52
CA PHE A 82 -6.12 15.01 -9.60
C PHE A 82 -5.17 15.93 -8.85
N ALA A 83 -5.49 17.22 -8.75
CA ALA A 83 -4.69 18.21 -8.03
C ALA A 83 -5.54 18.91 -6.97
N GLY A 84 -4.90 19.28 -5.87
CA GLY A 84 -5.61 19.85 -4.73
C GLY A 84 -6.42 18.80 -3.95
N GLY A 85 -7.03 19.26 -2.86
CA GLY A 85 -7.71 18.45 -1.87
C GLY A 85 -7.60 19.12 -0.51
N THR A 86 -8.53 18.81 0.38
CA THR A 86 -8.46 19.27 1.77
C THR A 86 -7.58 18.33 2.59
N GLU A 87 -7.20 18.80 3.77
CA GLU A 87 -6.48 18.01 4.76
C GLU A 87 -7.28 17.98 6.06
N THR A 88 -7.24 16.83 6.74
CA THR A 88 -7.83 16.66 8.06
C THR A 88 -6.73 16.23 9.03
N MET A 89 -6.60 16.98 10.13
CA MET A 89 -5.70 16.62 11.22
C MET A 89 -6.34 15.54 12.08
N ILE A 90 -5.59 14.47 12.33
CA ILE A 90 -5.94 13.42 13.27
C ILE A 90 -5.25 13.73 14.61
N ASP A 91 -6.05 13.85 15.68
CA ASP A 91 -5.55 13.86 17.07
C ASP A 91 -6.59 13.20 17.97
N GLN A 92 -6.39 11.91 18.23
CA GLN A 92 -7.34 11.10 18.99
C GLN A 92 -6.63 10.08 19.87
N THR A 93 -7.24 9.74 21.01
CA THR A 93 -6.72 8.70 21.91
C THR A 93 -7.61 7.47 21.81
N MET A 94 -7.02 6.28 21.65
CA MET A 94 -7.70 4.99 21.70
C MET A 94 -7.09 4.11 22.79
N PHE A 95 -7.83 3.12 23.27
CA PHE A 95 -7.33 2.16 24.25
C PHE A 95 -7.06 0.84 23.55
N VAL A 96 -5.82 0.36 23.62
CA VAL A 96 -5.39 -0.89 22.96
C VAL A 96 -4.83 -1.82 24.02
N SER A 97 -5.36 -3.04 24.04
CA SER A 97 -4.80 -4.15 24.82
C SER A 97 -3.67 -4.80 24.03
N PHE A 98 -2.52 -5.00 24.67
CA PHE A 98 -1.41 -5.75 24.11
C PHE A 98 -1.28 -7.06 24.88
N ASP A 99 -1.44 -8.20 24.20
CA ASP A 99 -1.14 -9.52 24.75
C ASP A 99 -1.76 -9.84 26.12
N GLY A 100 -3.06 -9.53 26.27
CA GLY A 100 -3.80 -9.80 27.50
C GLY A 100 -3.49 -8.87 28.68
N THR A 101 -2.72 -7.80 28.44
CA THR A 101 -2.56 -6.70 29.40
C THR A 101 -3.78 -5.77 29.37
N ASP A 102 -3.95 -4.99 30.45
CA ASP A 102 -4.97 -3.96 30.49
C ASP A 102 -4.80 -2.96 29.34
N ALA A 103 -5.93 -2.50 28.78
CA ALA A 103 -5.90 -1.59 27.64
C ALA A 103 -5.20 -0.27 28.01
N ALA A 104 -4.14 0.06 27.27
CA ALA A 104 -3.35 1.27 27.47
C ALA A 104 -3.80 2.38 26.50
N PRO A 105 -3.78 3.66 26.92
CA PRO A 105 -4.10 4.78 26.04
C PRO A 105 -2.98 5.01 25.02
N ILE A 106 -3.33 4.91 23.74
CA ILE A 106 -2.47 5.20 22.59
C ILE A 106 -2.99 6.44 21.89
N ARG A 107 -2.10 7.42 21.68
CA ARG A 107 -2.42 8.65 20.96
C ARG A 107 -2.10 8.50 19.48
N LEU A 108 -3.12 8.62 18.64
CA LEU A 108 -3.00 8.66 17.19
C LEU A 108 -2.92 10.11 16.74
N ARG A 109 -1.84 10.46 16.03
CA ARG A 109 -1.61 11.79 15.50
C ARG A 109 -1.10 11.74 14.07
N GLY A 110 -1.56 12.66 13.25
CA GLY A 110 -1.07 12.82 11.88
C GLY A 110 -1.98 13.72 11.05
N THR A 111 -1.67 13.86 9.78
CA THR A 111 -2.50 14.58 8.81
C THR A 111 -2.88 13.62 7.69
N VAL A 112 -4.17 13.57 7.36
CA VAL A 112 -4.65 12.90 6.15
C VAL A 112 -4.92 13.98 5.11
N SER A 113 -4.05 14.04 4.10
CA SER A 113 -4.16 14.99 2.99
C SER A 113 -4.91 14.38 1.80
N ASN A 114 -5.19 15.21 0.79
CA ASN A 114 -5.80 14.80 -0.48
C ASN A 114 -7.23 14.26 -0.35
N ILE A 115 -8.01 14.89 0.52
CA ILE A 115 -9.43 14.59 0.69
C ILE A 115 -10.22 15.35 -0.38
N ALA A 116 -10.99 14.63 -1.17
CA ALA A 116 -11.89 15.13 -2.19
C ALA A 116 -13.34 15.06 -1.72
N GLN A 117 -14.17 16.01 -2.13
CA GLN A 117 -15.62 15.92 -1.92
C GLN A 117 -16.26 15.30 -3.16
N ARG A 118 -16.95 14.17 -2.98
CA ARG A 118 -17.75 13.50 -4.03
C ARG A 118 -19.21 13.49 -3.63
N THR A 119 -20.08 13.19 -4.59
CA THR A 119 -21.52 12.99 -4.35
C THR A 119 -21.80 11.89 -3.31
N SER A 120 -20.95 10.87 -3.26
CA SER A 120 -21.04 9.74 -2.31
C SER A 120 -20.44 10.04 -0.92
N GLY A 121 -19.84 11.21 -0.72
CA GLY A 121 -19.18 11.59 0.53
C GLY A 121 -17.71 11.97 0.37
N PRO A 122 -17.03 12.36 1.46
CA PRO A 122 -15.62 12.71 1.42
C PRO A 122 -14.76 11.48 1.16
N THR A 123 -13.78 11.64 0.27
CA THR A 123 -12.96 10.54 -0.25
C THR A 123 -11.48 10.86 -0.14
N VAL A 124 -10.70 9.98 0.49
CA VAL A 124 -9.24 10.05 0.51
C VAL A 124 -8.69 9.57 -0.83
N VAL A 125 -7.94 10.41 -1.52
CA VAL A 125 -7.37 10.10 -2.84
C VAL A 125 -5.88 9.80 -2.71
N ARG A 126 -5.48 8.57 -3.06
CA ARG A 126 -4.06 8.15 -3.07
C ARG A 126 -3.63 7.80 -4.48
N VAL A 127 -2.74 8.61 -5.06
CA VAL A 127 -2.16 8.37 -6.39
C VAL A 127 -0.69 7.98 -6.26
N ASN A 128 -0.30 6.85 -6.84
CA ASN A 128 1.07 6.33 -6.76
C ASN A 128 1.65 6.09 -8.16
N PHE A 129 2.83 6.65 -8.45
CA PHE A 129 3.57 6.38 -9.69
C PHE A 129 4.36 5.05 -9.61
N THR A 130 3.70 3.98 -9.21
CA THR A 130 4.28 2.64 -9.10
C THR A 130 3.20 1.62 -9.41
N LYS A 131 3.61 0.38 -9.71
CA LYS A 131 2.64 -0.72 -9.87
C LYS A 131 1.84 -0.90 -8.58
N GLU A 132 0.58 -1.30 -8.71
CA GLU A 132 -0.27 -1.61 -7.56
C GLU A 132 0.43 -2.56 -6.58
N ARG A 133 0.23 -2.29 -5.29
CA ARG A 133 0.73 -3.09 -4.18
C ARG A 133 -0.35 -3.30 -3.12
N PRO A 134 -0.42 -4.48 -2.48
CA PRO A 134 -1.33 -4.72 -1.37
C PRO A 134 -1.24 -3.66 -0.25
N SER A 135 -0.03 -3.23 0.10
CA SER A 135 0.24 -2.21 1.13
C SER A 135 -0.46 -0.88 0.87
N PHE A 136 -0.75 -0.51 -0.39
CA PHE A 136 -1.48 0.73 -0.69
C PHE A 136 -2.92 0.68 -0.20
N ARG A 137 -3.57 -0.48 -0.34
CA ARG A 137 -4.94 -0.70 0.15
C ARG A 137 -4.97 -0.74 1.67
N LEU A 138 -4.02 -1.43 2.30
CA LEU A 138 -3.89 -1.46 3.75
C LEU A 138 -3.66 -0.05 4.32
N ALA A 139 -2.73 0.72 3.74
CA ALA A 139 -2.46 2.09 4.15
C ALA A 139 -3.69 3.02 4.00
N ALA A 140 -4.47 2.85 2.92
CA ALA A 140 -5.72 3.57 2.73
C ALA A 140 -6.78 3.17 3.79
N ALA A 141 -6.93 1.88 4.06
CA ALA A 141 -7.86 1.37 5.09
C ALA A 141 -7.54 1.90 6.49
N VAL A 142 -6.26 1.98 6.86
CA VAL A 142 -5.84 2.55 8.16
C VAL A 142 -6.17 4.05 8.25
N GLN A 143 -5.98 4.80 7.16
CA GLN A 143 -6.37 6.22 7.13
C GLN A 143 -7.88 6.40 7.22
N LEU A 144 -8.67 5.55 6.53
CA LEU A 144 -10.13 5.56 6.64
C LEU A 144 -10.58 5.27 8.05
N ALA A 145 -10.01 4.25 8.70
CA ALA A 145 -10.32 3.92 10.08
C ALA A 145 -10.03 5.09 11.03
N ALA A 146 -8.91 5.80 10.84
CA ALA A 146 -8.58 6.98 11.63
C ALA A 146 -9.60 8.12 11.44
N LEU A 147 -9.99 8.42 10.20
CA LEU A 147 -10.96 9.45 9.86
C LEU A 147 -12.36 9.11 10.40
N GLN A 148 -12.81 7.88 10.17
CA GLN A 148 -14.11 7.40 10.64
C GLN A 148 -14.23 7.47 12.16
N ARG A 149 -13.17 7.14 12.89
CA ARG A 149 -13.19 7.21 14.35
C ARG A 149 -13.27 8.65 14.86
N GLN A 150 -12.66 9.60 14.15
CA GLN A 150 -12.70 11.02 14.49
C GLN A 150 -14.05 11.67 14.16
N GLU A 151 -14.64 11.29 13.02
CA GLU A 151 -15.95 11.77 12.56
C GLU A 151 -16.88 10.58 12.26
N PRO A 152 -17.52 9.98 13.29
CA PRO A 152 -18.27 8.73 13.15
C PRO A 152 -19.50 8.80 12.25
N ASP A 153 -20.09 9.99 12.10
CA ASP A 153 -21.30 10.20 11.29
C ASP A 153 -20.97 10.44 9.80
N THR A 154 -19.69 10.63 9.46
CA THR A 154 -19.24 10.86 8.09
C THR A 154 -18.99 9.52 7.39
N ASP A 155 -19.57 9.32 6.21
CA ASP A 155 -19.31 8.14 5.37
C ASP A 155 -18.03 8.31 4.54
N TRP A 156 -16.89 8.00 5.17
CA TRP A 156 -15.59 8.11 4.52
C TRP A 156 -15.36 6.97 3.52
N SER A 157 -14.78 7.32 2.37
CA SER A 157 -14.26 6.34 1.41
C SER A 157 -12.84 6.69 0.96
N ALA A 158 -12.13 5.75 0.35
CA ALA A 158 -10.82 5.98 -0.24
C ALA A 158 -10.78 5.44 -1.66
N VAL A 159 -9.96 6.08 -2.49
CA VAL A 159 -9.58 5.55 -3.79
C VAL A 159 -8.06 5.48 -3.88
N VAL A 160 -7.56 4.32 -4.26
CA VAL A 160 -6.16 4.07 -4.56
C VAL A 160 -6.01 3.98 -6.06
N ILE A 161 -5.19 4.85 -6.64
CA ILE A 161 -4.89 4.93 -8.07
C ILE A 161 -3.39 4.65 -8.23
N SER A 162 -3.04 3.69 -9.06
CA SER A 162 -1.65 3.30 -9.28
C SER A 162 -1.45 2.80 -10.71
N ARG A 163 -0.19 2.59 -11.09
CA ARG A 163 0.10 2.04 -12.41
C ARG A 163 -0.40 0.59 -12.49
N GLY A 164 -1.13 0.28 -13.54
CA GLY A 164 -1.55 -1.08 -13.86
C GLY A 164 -0.58 -1.80 -14.78
N ALA A 165 -0.93 -3.03 -15.17
CA ALA A 165 -0.23 -3.78 -16.20
C ALA A 165 -0.60 -3.27 -17.60
N TYR A 166 0.31 -3.44 -18.57
CA TYR A 166 0.05 -3.20 -20.00
C TYR A 166 -0.51 -1.81 -20.34
N GLY A 167 0.01 -0.75 -19.73
CA GLY A 167 -0.42 0.62 -20.00
C GLY A 167 -1.84 0.94 -19.51
N LYS A 168 -2.36 0.17 -18.55
CA LYS A 168 -3.61 0.47 -17.85
C LYS A 168 -3.34 1.17 -16.51
N VAL A 169 -4.36 1.82 -15.96
CA VAL A 169 -4.39 2.28 -14.57
C VAL A 169 -5.04 1.20 -13.70
N ALA A 170 -4.50 0.99 -12.51
CA ALA A 170 -5.11 0.16 -11.48
C ALA A 170 -5.79 1.07 -10.45
N THR A 171 -7.10 0.88 -10.26
CA THR A 171 -7.90 1.66 -9.30
C THR A 171 -8.65 0.76 -8.34
N SER A 172 -8.63 1.08 -7.05
CA SER A 172 -9.38 0.36 -6.02
C SER A 172 -10.09 1.35 -5.10
N GLY A 173 -11.41 1.24 -5.01
CA GLY A 173 -12.22 1.99 -4.04
C GLY A 173 -12.48 1.17 -2.78
N LEU A 174 -12.40 1.84 -1.63
CA LEU A 174 -12.53 1.23 -0.31
C LEU A 174 -13.52 2.02 0.54
N ARG A 175 -14.32 1.32 1.33
CA ARG A 175 -15.16 1.87 2.40
C ARG A 175 -15.10 0.93 3.61
N LEU A 176 -15.30 1.46 4.80
CA LEU A 176 -15.50 0.63 6.00
C LEU A 176 -16.88 0.00 5.98
N ARG A 177 -16.94 -1.32 6.21
CA ARG A 177 -18.17 -2.11 6.17
C ARG A 177 -19.20 -1.64 7.20
N GLY A 178 -20.46 -1.76 6.83
CA GLY A 178 -21.59 -1.49 7.72
C GLY A 178 -21.89 0.00 7.89
N GLU A 179 -22.71 0.33 8.87
CA GLU A 179 -23.14 1.71 9.19
C GLU A 179 -23.10 1.94 10.71
N GLY A 180 -23.05 3.21 11.13
CA GLY A 180 -23.09 3.61 12.54
C GLY A 180 -22.06 2.89 13.41
N ASN A 181 -22.52 2.22 14.46
CA ASN A 181 -21.66 1.51 15.41
C ASN A 181 -20.84 0.40 14.76
N LEU A 182 -21.39 -0.34 13.79
CA LEU A 182 -20.67 -1.42 13.12
C LEU A 182 -19.46 -0.87 12.35
N ARG A 183 -19.64 0.29 11.68
CA ARG A 183 -18.55 0.95 10.97
C ARG A 183 -17.46 1.45 11.92
N LEU A 184 -17.86 1.98 13.07
CA LEU A 184 -16.93 2.39 14.13
C LEU A 184 -16.18 1.20 14.73
N GLU A 185 -16.83 0.06 14.90
CA GLU A 185 -16.19 -1.20 15.33
C GLU A 185 -15.14 -1.66 14.32
N CYS A 186 -15.47 -1.68 13.01
CA CYS A 186 -14.52 -1.98 11.94
C CYS A 186 -13.32 -1.03 11.95
N ALA A 187 -13.55 0.28 12.15
CA ALA A 187 -12.49 1.26 12.28
C ALA A 187 -11.58 0.95 13.49
N ASN A 188 -12.17 0.68 14.66
CA ASN A 188 -11.40 0.34 15.86
C ASN A 188 -10.60 -0.94 15.70
N GLN A 189 -11.14 -1.96 15.01
CA GLN A 189 -10.43 -3.22 14.74
C GLN A 189 -9.19 -2.99 13.87
N LEU A 190 -9.32 -2.26 12.76
CA LEU A 190 -8.19 -1.93 11.87
C LEU A 190 -7.12 -1.10 12.59
N LEU A 191 -7.51 -0.10 13.37
CA LEU A 191 -6.55 0.71 14.13
C LEU A 191 -5.86 -0.10 15.23
N THR A 192 -6.60 -0.95 15.94
CA THR A 192 -6.06 -1.83 16.98
C THR A 192 -5.03 -2.79 16.39
N MET A 193 -5.37 -3.46 15.29
CA MET A 193 -4.45 -4.34 14.56
C MET A 193 -3.19 -3.58 14.11
N SER A 194 -3.35 -2.37 13.56
CA SER A 194 -2.22 -1.56 13.09
C SER A 194 -1.27 -1.16 14.23
N VAL A 195 -1.83 -0.76 15.37
CA VAL A 195 -1.06 -0.38 16.57
C VAL A 195 -0.35 -1.59 17.16
N GLN A 196 -1.01 -2.75 17.25
CA GLN A 196 -0.41 -3.99 17.73
C GLN A 196 0.73 -4.45 16.80
N LEU A 197 0.52 -4.41 15.48
CA LEU A 197 1.55 -4.75 14.50
C LEU A 197 2.77 -3.81 14.59
N LEU A 198 2.54 -2.51 14.76
CA LEU A 198 3.63 -1.53 14.94
C LEU A 198 4.40 -1.78 16.24
N ALA A 199 3.71 -2.03 17.35
CA ALA A 199 4.34 -2.32 18.64
C ALA A 199 5.21 -3.59 18.56
N TRP A 200 4.70 -4.63 17.90
CA TRP A 200 5.47 -5.85 17.67
C TRP A 200 6.71 -5.62 16.79
N ALA A 201 6.55 -4.86 15.69
CA ALA A 201 7.65 -4.51 14.79
C ALA A 201 8.74 -3.63 15.41
N GLN A 202 8.47 -3.00 16.56
CA GLN A 202 9.48 -2.26 17.33
C GLN A 202 10.36 -3.18 18.19
N CYS A 203 9.91 -4.40 18.46
CA CYS A 203 10.59 -5.36 19.32
C CYS A 203 11.18 -6.54 18.54
N ASP A 204 10.64 -6.86 17.37
CA ASP A 204 11.05 -8.03 16.58
C ASP A 204 10.90 -7.80 15.06
N ALA A 205 11.63 -8.57 14.27
CA ALA A 205 11.46 -8.65 12.83
C ALA A 205 10.19 -9.44 12.49
N VAL A 206 9.10 -8.72 12.24
CA VAL A 206 7.81 -9.31 11.89
C VAL A 206 7.86 -9.85 10.44
N PRO A 207 7.53 -11.13 10.18
CA PRO A 207 7.49 -11.70 8.83
C PRO A 207 6.22 -11.25 8.06
N PHE A 208 6.02 -9.94 7.95
CA PHE A 208 4.92 -9.31 7.24
C PHE A 208 5.43 -8.50 6.05
N PHE A 209 5.21 -9.04 4.87
CA PHE A 209 5.73 -8.57 3.59
C PHE A 209 4.59 -8.09 2.70
N ASP A 210 4.88 -7.17 1.78
CA ASP A 210 3.84 -6.52 0.98
C ASP A 210 3.09 -7.53 0.09
N ARG A 211 3.80 -8.23 -0.80
CA ARG A 211 3.18 -9.16 -1.75
C ARG A 211 3.07 -10.57 -1.17
N THR A 212 4.11 -11.01 -0.47
CA THR A 212 4.20 -12.37 0.05
C THR A 212 3.11 -12.63 1.10
N SER A 213 2.91 -11.72 2.06
CA SER A 213 1.86 -11.92 3.07
C SER A 213 0.45 -11.84 2.46
N ALA A 214 0.22 -11.02 1.44
CA ALA A 214 -1.06 -11.00 0.72
C ALA A 214 -1.33 -12.33 0.01
N ALA A 215 -0.32 -12.89 -0.68
CA ALA A 215 -0.44 -14.19 -1.34
C ALA A 215 -0.63 -15.35 -0.35
N LEU A 216 0.09 -15.31 0.79
CA LEU A 216 -0.04 -16.29 1.87
C LEU A 216 -1.43 -16.27 2.51
N ALA A 217 -2.02 -15.09 2.73
CA ALA A 217 -3.34 -14.97 3.35
C ALA A 217 -4.45 -15.68 2.54
N VAL A 218 -4.39 -15.60 1.21
CA VAL A 218 -5.32 -16.29 0.31
C VAL A 218 -4.83 -17.69 -0.11
N ARG A 219 -3.75 -18.18 0.50
CA ARG A 219 -3.14 -19.50 0.21
C ARG A 219 -2.75 -19.72 -1.25
N ALA A 220 -2.41 -18.64 -1.96
CA ALA A 220 -1.94 -18.69 -3.35
C ALA A 220 -0.45 -19.06 -3.44
N TYR A 221 -0.08 -20.24 -2.94
CA TYR A 221 1.32 -20.66 -2.77
C TYR A 221 2.13 -20.66 -4.06
N GLY A 222 1.51 -20.94 -5.20
CA GLY A 222 2.19 -20.91 -6.51
C GLY A 222 2.74 -19.53 -6.89
N GLY A 223 2.14 -18.44 -6.40
CA GLY A 223 2.61 -17.08 -6.63
C GLY A 223 3.60 -16.56 -5.60
N VAL A 224 3.81 -17.30 -4.49
CA VAL A 224 4.65 -16.82 -3.38
C VAL A 224 6.12 -16.66 -3.76
N PRO A 225 6.77 -17.57 -4.51
CA PRO A 225 8.18 -17.38 -4.89
C PRO A 225 8.43 -16.06 -5.62
N GLY A 226 7.61 -15.72 -6.63
CA GLY A 226 7.73 -14.43 -7.34
C GLY A 226 7.34 -13.22 -6.48
N ALA A 227 6.51 -13.41 -5.47
CA ALA A 227 6.20 -12.37 -4.47
C ALA A 227 7.39 -12.12 -3.55
N ILE A 228 8.08 -13.17 -3.09
CA ILE A 228 9.32 -13.08 -2.29
C ILE A 228 10.38 -12.32 -3.09
N ASP A 229 10.62 -12.72 -4.34
CA ASP A 229 11.59 -12.04 -5.22
C ASP A 229 11.28 -10.55 -5.35
N SER A 230 9.99 -10.20 -5.46
CA SER A 230 9.55 -8.81 -5.53
C SER A 230 9.76 -8.03 -4.23
N ASP A 231 9.48 -8.66 -3.08
CA ASP A 231 9.60 -8.03 -1.76
C ASP A 231 11.08 -7.84 -1.38
N LEU A 232 11.96 -8.77 -1.77
CA LEU A 232 13.42 -8.68 -1.56
C LEU A 232 14.12 -7.62 -2.42
N LEU A 233 13.43 -7.00 -3.39
CA LEU A 233 13.93 -5.80 -4.05
C LEU A 233 13.94 -4.58 -3.10
N ASP A 234 13.17 -4.62 -2.01
CA ASP A 234 13.27 -3.62 -0.95
C ASP A 234 14.51 -3.88 -0.09
N ARG A 235 15.39 -2.88 0.01
CA ARG A 235 16.67 -2.98 0.73
C ARG A 235 16.52 -3.32 2.21
N HIS A 236 15.41 -2.91 2.85
CA HIS A 236 15.20 -3.17 4.27
C HIS A 236 14.73 -4.61 4.46
N CYS A 237 13.86 -5.08 3.57
CA CYS A 237 13.47 -6.49 3.52
C CYS A 237 14.67 -7.40 3.27
N SER A 238 15.51 -7.09 2.28
CA SER A 238 16.69 -7.91 1.96
C SER A 238 17.74 -7.91 3.08
N LEU A 239 17.84 -6.81 3.84
CA LEU A 239 18.77 -6.72 4.98
C LEU A 239 18.31 -7.58 6.16
N LEU A 240 17.01 -7.58 6.46
CA LEU A 240 16.44 -8.34 7.57
C LEU A 240 16.28 -9.84 7.22
N TRP A 241 16.05 -10.15 5.94
CA TRP A 241 15.69 -11.49 5.47
C TRP A 241 16.51 -11.90 4.23
N PRO A 242 17.85 -12.01 4.32
CA PRO A 242 18.71 -12.23 3.15
C PRO A 242 18.52 -13.59 2.47
N GLU A 243 18.04 -14.60 3.20
CA GLU A 243 17.84 -15.98 2.71
C GLU A 243 16.36 -16.40 2.78
N LEU A 244 15.46 -15.45 2.55
CA LEU A 244 14.02 -15.71 2.60
C LEU A 244 13.60 -16.71 1.52
N SER A 245 12.92 -17.78 1.93
CA SER A 245 12.36 -18.78 1.02
C SER A 245 10.93 -19.14 1.45
N LEU A 246 10.16 -19.73 0.53
CA LEU A 246 8.83 -20.23 0.89
C LEU A 246 8.91 -21.28 2.01
N GLU A 247 9.89 -22.17 1.96
CA GLU A 247 10.08 -23.20 2.99
C GLU A 247 10.37 -22.59 4.36
N SER A 248 11.27 -21.59 4.45
CA SER A 248 11.56 -20.94 5.73
C SER A 248 10.34 -20.20 6.28
N LEU A 249 9.57 -19.52 5.43
CA LEU A 249 8.32 -18.85 5.82
C LEU A 249 7.23 -19.82 6.31
N LEU A 250 7.17 -21.03 5.76
CA LEU A 250 6.17 -22.04 6.13
C LEU A 250 6.59 -22.90 7.32
N THR A 251 7.86 -22.87 7.70
CA THR A 251 8.41 -23.68 8.81
C THR A 251 8.75 -22.89 10.05
N ASP A 252 8.94 -21.57 9.95
CA ASP A 252 9.15 -20.67 11.10
C ASP A 252 7.94 -20.69 12.04
N PRO A 253 8.06 -21.22 13.28
CA PRO A 253 6.91 -21.37 14.18
C PRO A 253 6.50 -20.05 14.82
N VAL A 254 5.23 -19.94 15.19
CA VAL A 254 4.78 -18.87 16.11
C VAL A 254 5.52 -19.02 17.44
N LEU A 255 6.16 -17.95 17.90
CA LEU A 255 6.93 -17.90 19.14
C LEU A 255 6.04 -17.55 20.33
N ALA A 256 6.46 -17.94 21.54
CA ALA A 256 5.73 -17.56 22.77
C ALA A 256 5.76 -16.04 23.03
N THR A 257 6.71 -15.32 22.41
CA THR A 257 6.84 -13.86 22.45
C THR A 257 6.03 -13.15 21.37
N ASP A 258 5.41 -13.90 20.45
CA ASP A 258 4.54 -13.32 19.43
C ASP A 258 3.19 -12.90 20.02
N PRO A 259 2.51 -11.93 19.39
CA PRO A 259 1.23 -11.46 19.85
C PRO A 259 0.23 -12.60 20.10
N HIS A 260 -0.53 -12.52 21.19
CA HIS A 260 -1.45 -13.61 21.59
C HIS A 260 -2.50 -13.92 20.51
N VAL A 261 -2.84 -12.93 19.68
CA VAL A 261 -3.76 -13.09 18.54
C VAL A 261 -3.25 -14.07 17.48
N LEU A 262 -1.95 -14.35 17.43
CA LEU A 262 -1.32 -15.30 16.51
C LEU A 262 -1.24 -16.72 17.06
N GLN A 263 -1.42 -16.89 18.37
CA GLN A 263 -1.35 -18.20 19.00
C GLN A 263 -2.52 -19.08 18.51
N PRO A 264 -2.27 -20.35 18.18
CA PRO A 264 -3.34 -21.27 17.83
C PRO A 264 -4.33 -21.37 19.01
N GLY A 265 -5.63 -21.27 18.71
CA GLY A 265 -6.66 -21.57 19.71
C GLY A 265 -6.60 -23.04 20.16
N ASP A 266 -7.19 -23.33 21.32
CA ASP A 266 -7.17 -24.66 21.98
C ASP A 266 -7.61 -25.83 21.07
N ASP A 267 -8.32 -25.55 19.97
CA ASP A 267 -8.86 -26.55 19.03
C ASP A 267 -7.96 -26.86 17.81
N ALA A 268 -6.79 -26.24 17.65
CA ALA A 268 -6.00 -26.37 16.41
C ALA A 268 -4.70 -27.18 16.60
N GLY A 269 -4.77 -28.49 16.36
CA GLY A 269 -3.59 -29.38 16.25
C GLY A 269 -2.68 -29.12 15.03
N VAL A 270 -2.78 -27.96 14.39
CA VAL A 270 -1.94 -27.56 13.25
C VAL A 270 -1.11 -26.35 13.66
N THR A 271 0.18 -26.57 13.92
CA THR A 271 1.16 -25.50 14.09
C THR A 271 1.14 -24.63 12.83
N ARG A 272 0.68 -23.38 12.96
CA ARG A 272 0.76 -22.40 11.87
C ARG A 272 2.15 -21.79 11.87
N SER A 273 2.70 -21.52 10.69
CA SER A 273 3.91 -20.73 10.59
C SER A 273 3.64 -19.28 10.98
N ARG A 274 4.66 -18.59 11.47
CA ARG A 274 4.60 -17.20 11.92
C ARG A 274 4.15 -16.27 10.80
N ALA A 275 4.70 -16.45 9.60
CA ALA A 275 4.33 -15.69 8.41
C ALA A 275 2.87 -15.92 7.98
N LEU A 276 2.37 -17.17 8.04
CA LEU A 276 0.98 -17.48 7.76
C LEU A 276 0.04 -16.89 8.82
N ALA A 277 0.42 -16.94 10.09
CA ALA A 277 -0.37 -16.41 11.18
C ALA A 277 -0.55 -14.90 11.06
N VAL A 278 0.55 -14.15 10.88
CA VAL A 278 0.48 -12.68 10.73
C VAL A 278 -0.25 -12.28 9.45
N ALA A 279 0.02 -12.95 8.33
CA ALA A 279 -0.68 -12.71 7.06
C ALA A 279 -2.19 -12.92 7.21
N GLY A 280 -2.58 -14.06 7.79
CA GLY A 280 -3.98 -14.40 8.02
C GLY A 280 -4.66 -13.40 8.96
N TRP A 281 -4.01 -13.01 10.05
CA TRP A 281 -4.56 -12.02 10.99
C TRP A 281 -4.78 -10.65 10.35
N VAL A 282 -3.76 -10.09 9.69
CA VAL A 282 -3.83 -8.75 9.10
C VAL A 282 -4.86 -8.71 7.98
N TRP A 283 -4.78 -9.63 7.03
CA TRP A 283 -5.67 -9.63 5.86
C TRP A 283 -7.10 -10.06 6.20
N ALA A 284 -7.31 -10.97 7.15
CA ALA A 284 -8.67 -11.26 7.62
C ALA A 284 -9.29 -10.06 8.37
N THR A 285 -8.49 -9.31 9.14
CA THR A 285 -8.97 -8.07 9.77
C THR A 285 -9.35 -7.03 8.72
N TYR A 286 -8.52 -6.86 7.69
CA TYR A 286 -8.81 -6.00 6.55
C TYR A 286 -10.10 -6.44 5.82
N ASP A 287 -10.23 -7.72 5.45
CA ASP A 287 -11.38 -8.24 4.71
C ASP A 287 -12.68 -8.23 5.52
N ALA A 288 -12.59 -8.32 6.85
CA ALA A 288 -13.74 -8.18 7.73
C ALA A 288 -14.23 -6.72 7.83
N ALA A 289 -13.30 -5.77 7.82
CA ALA A 289 -13.57 -4.36 8.07
C ALA A 289 -13.82 -3.53 6.80
N ILE A 290 -13.35 -3.98 5.63
CA ILE A 290 -13.38 -3.22 4.39
C ILE A 290 -14.33 -3.87 3.39
N GLU A 291 -15.02 -3.02 2.63
CA GLU A 291 -15.76 -3.39 1.43
C GLU A 291 -15.20 -2.62 0.22
N ALA A 292 -15.16 -3.30 -0.92
CA ALA A 292 -14.78 -2.69 -2.18
C ALA A 292 -15.96 -1.87 -2.71
N ILE A 293 -15.67 -0.69 -3.24
CA ILE A 293 -16.67 0.16 -3.90
C ILE A 293 -16.22 0.47 -5.33
N ASP A 294 -17.16 0.86 -6.19
CA ASP A 294 -16.90 1.37 -7.53
C ASP A 294 -16.83 2.91 -7.58
N ALA A 295 -16.68 3.44 -8.80
CA ALA A 295 -16.62 4.87 -9.08
C ALA A 295 -17.93 5.63 -8.79
N ASP A 296 -19.04 4.95 -8.57
CA ASP A 296 -20.30 5.55 -8.12
C ASP A 296 -20.46 5.45 -6.59
N GLY A 297 -19.56 4.71 -5.94
CA GLY A 297 -19.59 4.45 -4.50
C GLY A 297 -20.52 3.30 -4.11
N ALA A 298 -20.96 2.50 -5.08
CA ALA A 298 -21.73 1.29 -4.82
C ALA A 298 -20.78 0.16 -4.39
N VAL A 299 -21.24 -0.67 -3.45
CA VAL A 299 -20.47 -1.83 -2.97
C VAL A 299 -20.39 -2.86 -4.09
N VAL A 300 -19.16 -3.26 -4.43
CA VAL A 300 -18.90 -4.28 -5.43
C VAL A 300 -18.67 -5.59 -4.69
N SER A 301 -19.43 -6.63 -5.05
CA SER A 301 -19.12 -7.98 -4.59
C SER A 301 -17.75 -8.37 -5.16
N THR A 302 -16.73 -8.42 -4.31
CA THR A 302 -15.46 -9.04 -4.68
C THR A 302 -15.75 -10.52 -4.90
N PRO A 303 -15.54 -11.08 -6.11
CA PRO A 303 -15.47 -12.53 -6.22
C PRO A 303 -14.32 -12.97 -5.33
N LEU A 304 -14.62 -13.79 -4.31
CA LEU A 304 -13.62 -14.63 -3.66
C LEU A 304 -12.87 -15.32 -4.80
N ALA A 305 -11.55 -15.11 -4.86
CA ALA A 305 -10.73 -15.62 -5.94
C ALA A 305 -10.84 -17.16 -5.98
N ASP A 306 -11.71 -17.67 -6.85
CA ASP A 306 -11.65 -19.05 -7.28
C ASP A 306 -10.37 -19.19 -8.11
N SER A 307 -9.45 -19.94 -7.53
CA SER A 307 -8.32 -20.52 -8.21
C SER A 307 -8.82 -21.43 -9.33
N GLU A 308 -8.62 -21.03 -10.59
CA GLU A 308 -8.36 -22.01 -11.65
C GLU A 308 -7.20 -21.50 -12.51
N GLY A 309 -6.06 -22.16 -12.34
CA GLY A 309 -5.05 -22.20 -13.38
C GLY A 309 -5.65 -22.88 -14.59
N GLY A 310 -5.66 -22.18 -15.71
CA GLY A 310 -5.92 -22.74 -17.02
C GLY A 310 -4.64 -22.65 -17.85
N ASP A 311 -3.77 -23.64 -17.72
CA ASP A 311 -3.00 -24.11 -18.86
C ASP A 311 -3.99 -24.73 -19.85
N ALA A 312 -4.09 -24.17 -21.06
CA ALA A 312 -4.52 -24.89 -22.26
C ALA A 312 -4.15 -24.09 -23.54
N GLU A 313 -3.13 -24.62 -24.22
CA GLU A 313 -2.71 -24.49 -25.64
C GLU A 313 -2.28 -23.13 -26.21
#